data_AF-A0A7S3HEW8-F1
#
_entry.id   AF-A0A7S3HEW8-F1
#
_cell.length_a   1.000
_cell.length_b   1.000
_cell.length_c   1.000
_cell.angle_alpha   90.00
_cell.angle_beta   90.00
_cell.angle_gamma   90.00
#
_symmetry.space_group_name_H-M   'P 1'
#
loop_
_entity.id
_entity.type
_entity.pdbx_description
1 polymer ?
#
loop_
_entity_poly.entity_id
_entity_poly.type
_entity_poly.pdbx_seq_one_letter_code
_entity_poly.pdbx_strand_id
1 'polypeptide(L)'
;FDLSSFQKYYELYGNTKVPQKFSFQHGELGTGHAGGYIGAQVNNLRAYAKIDPKCVPTELRQTLDSMGFVWDVPKHRLELALKGVFTYKSIYGHEVIPQKFVVPQDDPRWERELWGTKLGMTFLNIKRQYRSTDNR
;
A
#
# COMPACT_ATOMS: atom_id res chain seq x y z
N PHE A 1 -15.89 10.14 0.58
CA PHE A 1 -14.44 9.95 0.41
C PHE A 1 -13.88 11.33 0.12
N ASP A 2 -13.01 11.84 0.99
CA ASP A 2 -12.38 13.15 0.80
C ASP A 2 -11.10 13.01 -0.05
N LEU A 3 -11.19 13.43 -1.31
CA LEU A 3 -10.09 13.32 -2.27
C LEU A 3 -8.95 14.30 -1.95
N SER A 4 -9.27 15.50 -1.46
CA SER A 4 -8.30 16.54 -1.13
C SER A 4 -7.34 16.11 -0.03
N SER A 5 -7.85 15.48 1.03
CA SER A 5 -7.04 14.93 2.11
C SER A 5 -6.15 13.77 1.64
N PHE A 6 -6.66 12.92 0.73
CA PHE A 6 -5.87 11.84 0.15
C PHE A 6 -4.73 12.37 -0.73
N GLN A 7 -5.01 13.37 -1.58
CA GLN A 7 -4.01 14.02 -2.41
C GLN A 7 -2.91 14.65 -1.55
N LYS A 8 -3.28 15.35 -0.47
CA LYS A 8 -2.33 15.93 0.49
C LYS A 8 -1.45 14.85 1.14
N TYR A 9 -2.03 13.71 1.51
CA TYR A 9 -1.26 12.58 2.05
C TYR A 9 -0.25 12.05 1.01
N TYR A 10 -0.67 11.92 -0.25
CA TYR A 10 0.22 11.50 -1.33
C TYR A 10 1.36 12.49 -1.55
N GLU A 11 1.10 13.80 -1.51
CA GLU A 11 2.14 14.83 -1.59
C GLU A 11 3.13 14.76 -0.40
N LEU A 12 2.64 14.51 0.82
CA LEU A 12 3.48 14.49 2.02
C LEU A 12 4.29 13.20 2.19
N TYR A 13 3.71 12.05 1.84
CA TYR A 13 4.29 10.75 2.14
C TYR A 13 4.73 9.97 0.89
N GLY A 14 4.40 10.47 -0.30
CA GLY A 14 4.76 9.85 -1.59
C GLY A 14 4.25 8.42 -1.74
N ASN A 15 3.25 8.02 -0.96
CA ASN A 15 2.72 6.66 -0.96
C ASN A 15 1.20 6.69 -0.81
N THR A 16 0.56 5.61 -1.26
CA THR A 16 -0.90 5.47 -1.25
C THR A 16 -1.40 4.60 -0.10
N LYS A 17 -0.52 4.30 0.86
CA LYS A 17 -0.79 3.41 2.00
C LYS A 17 -1.18 4.20 3.23
N VAL A 18 -2.31 4.89 3.14
CA VAL A 18 -2.90 5.59 4.28
C VAL A 18 -3.21 4.59 5.40
N PRO A 19 -2.60 4.70 6.59
CA PRO A 19 -2.91 3.83 7.72
C PRO A 19 -4.37 4.00 8.12
N GLN A 20 -5.05 2.90 8.50
CA GLN A 20 -6.49 2.93 8.84
C GLN A 20 -6.85 3.99 9.89
N LYS A 21 -5.98 4.18 10.89
CA LYS A 21 -6.13 5.16 11.97
C LYS A 21 -5.48 6.52 11.68
N PHE A 22 -5.03 6.76 10.44
CA PHE A 22 -4.43 8.03 10.09
C PHE A 22 -5.51 9.09 9.95
N SER A 23 -5.39 10.13 10.76
CA SER A 23 -6.18 11.36 10.70
C SER A 23 -5.22 12.54 10.70
N PHE A 24 -5.46 13.53 9.86
CA PHE A 24 -4.86 14.84 10.04
C PHE A 24 -5.33 15.41 11.39
N GLN A 25 -4.43 16.02 12.18
CA GLN A 25 -4.84 16.66 13.43
C GLN A 25 -5.87 17.74 13.12
N HIS A 26 -6.91 17.79 13.94
CA HIS A 26 -8.01 18.73 13.84
C HIS A 26 -7.46 20.17 13.78
N GLY A 27 -7.55 20.81 12.61
CA GLY A 27 -7.22 22.23 12.47
C GLY A 27 -6.34 22.62 11.28
N GLU A 28 -5.56 21.72 10.66
CA GLU A 28 -4.68 22.14 9.56
C GLU A 28 -5.37 22.15 8.19
N LEU A 29 -6.41 21.33 7.99
CA LEU A 29 -7.26 21.37 6.78
C LEU A 29 -8.67 20.91 7.14
N GLY A 30 -9.49 21.85 7.60
CA GLY A 30 -10.92 21.66 7.72
C GLY A 30 -11.57 21.61 6.35
N THR A 31 -12.02 20.43 5.92
CA THR A 31 -13.09 20.29 4.92
C THR A 31 -14.17 19.35 5.44
N GLY A 32 -14.96 19.86 6.38
CA GLY A 32 -16.43 19.78 6.31
C GLY A 32 -17.20 18.47 6.53
N HIS A 33 -16.64 17.27 6.42
CA HIS A 33 -17.41 16.04 6.69
C HIS A 33 -16.72 15.08 7.67
N ALA A 34 -17.20 15.18 8.91
CA ALA A 34 -17.20 14.17 9.98
C ALA A 34 -15.89 13.40 10.18
N GLY A 35 -14.94 13.98 10.94
CA GLY A 35 -14.09 13.28 11.92
C GLY A 35 -13.51 11.90 11.59
N GLY A 36 -13.36 11.57 10.31
CA GLY A 36 -13.23 10.21 9.84
C GLY A 36 -11.83 9.99 9.33
N TYR A 37 -11.12 9.05 9.94
CA TYR A 37 -9.79 8.64 9.52
C TYR A 37 -9.78 8.39 8.00
N ILE A 38 -8.94 9.13 7.25
CA ILE A 38 -8.86 8.99 5.80
C ILE A 38 -8.48 7.55 5.40
N GLY A 39 -7.74 6.85 6.26
CA GLY A 39 -7.48 5.42 6.10
C GLY A 39 -8.71 4.54 6.21
N ALA A 40 -9.66 4.86 7.09
CA ALA A 40 -10.95 4.16 7.16
C ALA A 40 -11.79 4.43 5.91
N GLN A 41 -11.78 5.67 5.39
CA GLN A 41 -12.46 6.01 4.15
C GLN A 41 -11.86 5.25 2.94
N VAL A 42 -10.53 5.19 2.84
CA VAL A 42 -9.80 4.41 1.81
C VAL A 42 -10.15 2.92 1.92
N ASN A 43 -10.20 2.37 3.14
CA ASN A 43 -10.53 0.97 3.35
C ASN A 43 -11.98 0.66 2.95
N ASN A 44 -12.93 1.53 3.33
CA ASN A 44 -14.33 1.39 2.94
C ASN A 44 -14.49 1.52 1.42
N LEU A 45 -13.77 2.45 0.78
CA LEU A 45 -13.78 2.60 -0.67
C LEU A 45 -13.31 1.32 -1.38
N ARG A 46 -12.23 0.69 -0.90
CA ARG A 46 -11.76 -0.60 -1.43
C ARG A 46 -12.78 -1.72 -1.21
N ALA A 47 -13.43 -1.76 -0.06
CA ALA A 47 -14.47 -2.74 0.25
C ALA A 47 -15.67 -2.57 -0.69
N TYR A 48 -16.16 -1.34 -0.90
CA TYR A 48 -17.24 -1.05 -1.83
C TYR A 48 -16.86 -1.39 -3.28
N ALA A 49 -15.66 -1.00 -3.73
CA ALA A 49 -15.20 -1.32 -5.07
C ALA A 49 -15.07 -2.84 -5.34
N LYS A 50 -14.82 -3.63 -4.28
CA LYS A 50 -14.79 -5.10 -4.35
C LYS A 50 -16.19 -5.71 -4.41
N ILE A 51 -17.17 -5.10 -3.75
CA ILE A 51 -18.57 -5.57 -3.75
C ILE A 51 -19.24 -5.21 -5.07
N ASP A 52 -19.14 -3.95 -5.48
CA ASP A 52 -19.65 -3.50 -6.77
C ASP A 52 -18.80 -2.34 -7.31
N PRO A 53 -18.17 -2.50 -8.49
CA PRO A 53 -17.30 -1.48 -9.05
C PRO A 53 -18.03 -0.21 -9.51
N LYS A 54 -19.37 -0.20 -9.61
CA LYS A 54 -20.18 0.98 -9.95
C LYS A 54 -20.51 1.83 -8.73
N CYS A 55 -20.35 1.31 -7.51
CA CYS A 55 -20.50 2.08 -6.28
C CYS A 55 -19.42 3.16 -6.11
N VAL A 56 -18.33 3.09 -6.89
CA VAL A 56 -17.35 4.16 -6.99
C VAL A 56 -17.65 4.97 -8.26
N PRO A 57 -17.90 6.29 -8.14
CA PRO A 57 -18.06 7.16 -9.30
C PRO A 57 -16.88 7.03 -10.26
N THR A 58 -17.13 6.93 -11.57
CA THR A 58 -16.09 6.75 -12.59
C THR A 58 -15.04 7.85 -12.52
N GLU A 59 -15.46 9.11 -12.36
CA GLU A 59 -14.55 10.25 -12.22
C GLU A 59 -13.62 10.08 -11.01
N LEU A 60 -14.19 9.74 -9.84
CA LEU A 60 -13.39 9.48 -8.64
C LEU A 60 -12.42 8.32 -8.85
N ARG A 61 -12.85 7.25 -9.51
CA ARG A 61 -12.00 6.10 -9.82
C ARG A 61 -10.85 6.50 -10.75
N GLN A 62 -11.11 7.27 -11.80
CA GLN A 62 -10.08 7.75 -12.73
C GLN A 62 -9.09 8.69 -12.05
N THR A 63 -9.57 9.59 -11.21
CA THR A 63 -8.70 10.51 -10.45
C THR A 63 -7.81 9.74 -9.48
N LEU A 64 -8.34 8.73 -8.79
CA LEU A 64 -7.57 7.85 -7.91
C LEU A 64 -6.55 7.00 -8.69
N ASP A 65 -6.96 6.43 -9.83
CA ASP A 65 -6.07 5.67 -10.71
C ASP A 65 -4.91 6.53 -11.22
N SER A 66 -5.20 7.78 -11.64
CA SER A 66 -4.20 8.73 -12.09
C SER A 66 -3.22 9.16 -10.99
N MET A 67 -3.61 9.06 -9.71
CA MET A 67 -2.74 9.26 -8.56
C MET A 67 -1.98 7.99 -8.13
N GLY A 68 -2.15 6.87 -8.85
CA GLY A 68 -1.53 5.59 -8.49
C GLY A 68 -2.20 4.88 -7.31
N PHE A 69 -3.49 5.14 -7.07
CA PHE A 69 -4.24 4.51 -5.98
C PHE A 69 -4.26 2.99 -6.11
N VAL A 70 -3.73 2.32 -5.09
CA VAL A 70 -3.71 0.86 -5.02
C VAL A 70 -5.10 0.36 -4.62
N TRP A 71 -5.83 -0.17 -5.59
CA TRP A 71 -7.11 -0.86 -5.35
C TRP A 71 -6.91 -2.22 -4.67
N ASP A 72 -5.94 -2.99 -5.15
CA ASP A 72 -5.65 -4.33 -4.67
C ASP A 72 -4.37 -4.34 -3.82
N VAL A 73 -4.54 -4.06 -2.52
CA VAL A 73 -3.44 -4.02 -1.55
C VAL A 73 -2.67 -5.35 -1.48
N PRO A 74 -3.32 -6.53 -1.47
CA PRO A 74 -2.61 -7.81 -1.49
C PRO A 74 -1.72 -7.97 -2.72
N LYS A 75 -2.25 -7.70 -3.93
CA LYS A 75 -1.48 -7.77 -5.17
C LYS A 75 -0.29 -6.81 -5.16
N HIS A 76 -0.53 -5.55 -4.79
CA HIS A 76 0.54 -4.55 -4.74
C HIS A 76 1.61 -4.88 -3.68
N ARG A 77 1.22 -5.44 -2.52
CA ARG A 77 2.18 -5.95 -1.53
C ARG A 77 3.03 -7.09 -2.09
N LEU A 78 2.45 -7.98 -2.89
CA LEU A 78 3.20 -9.00 -3.62
C LEU A 78 4.15 -8.38 -4.63
N GLU A 79 3.69 -7.44 -5.45
CA GLU A 79 4.54 -6.78 -6.44
C GLU A 79 5.75 -6.10 -5.78
N LEU A 80 5.52 -5.37 -4.69
CA LEU A 80 6.62 -4.79 -3.90
C LEU A 80 7.52 -5.86 -3.27
N ALA A 81 6.96 -6.92 -2.69
CA ALA A 81 7.78 -7.99 -2.13
C ALA A 81 8.65 -8.67 -3.21
N LEU A 82 8.10 -8.89 -4.41
CA LEU A 82 8.84 -9.43 -5.55
C LEU A 82 9.95 -8.48 -6.01
N LYS A 83 9.66 -7.18 -6.12
CA LYS A 83 10.68 -6.16 -6.42
C LYS A 83 11.79 -6.18 -5.37
N GLY A 84 11.44 -6.22 -4.10
CA GLY A 84 12.41 -6.33 -3.00
C GLY A 84 13.23 -7.60 -3.08
N VAL A 85 12.62 -8.75 -3.41
CA VAL A 85 13.35 -10.01 -3.61
C VAL A 85 14.31 -9.92 -4.79
N PHE A 86 13.88 -9.29 -5.89
CA PHE A 86 14.72 -9.08 -7.06
C PHE A 86 15.91 -8.17 -6.76
N THR A 87 15.67 -7.06 -6.05
CA THR A 87 16.72 -6.16 -5.54
C THR A 87 17.67 -6.90 -4.62
N TYR A 88 17.16 -7.70 -3.67
CA TYR A 88 17.98 -8.52 -2.78
C TYR A 88 18.88 -9.48 -3.58
N LYS A 89 18.31 -10.19 -4.55
CA LYS A 89 19.05 -11.12 -5.42
C LYS A 89 20.11 -10.39 -6.25
N SER A 90 19.82 -9.18 -6.72
CA SER A 90 20.77 -8.35 -7.47
C SER A 90 21.95 -7.89 -6.60
N ILE A 91 21.68 -7.50 -5.35
CA ILE A 91 22.71 -6.98 -4.43
C ILE A 91 23.56 -8.10 -3.82
N TYR A 92 22.92 -9.19 -3.37
CA TYR A 92 23.56 -10.26 -2.59
C TYR A 92 23.86 -11.51 -3.41
N GLY A 93 23.30 -11.64 -4.62
CA GLY A 93 23.54 -12.78 -5.51
C GLY A 93 22.78 -14.06 -5.15
N HIS A 94 21.98 -14.07 -4.08
CA HIS A 94 21.21 -15.24 -3.67
C HIS A 94 19.73 -14.93 -3.42
N GLU A 95 18.88 -15.92 -3.69
CA GLU A 95 17.41 -15.80 -3.63
C GLU A 95 16.84 -16.15 -2.23
N VAL A 96 17.68 -16.68 -1.34
CA VAL A 96 17.27 -17.04 0.02
C VAL A 96 17.34 -15.79 0.90
N ILE A 97 16.18 -15.16 1.08
CA ILE A 97 16.03 -14.01 1.97
C ILE A 97 15.84 -14.50 3.41
N PRO A 98 16.67 -14.07 4.37
CA PRO A 98 16.45 -14.36 5.78
C PRO A 98 15.08 -13.85 6.23
N GLN A 99 14.32 -14.64 6.98
CA GLN A 99 12.98 -14.25 7.44
C GLN A 99 12.96 -12.93 8.23
N LYS A 100 14.05 -12.66 8.98
CA LYS A 100 14.22 -11.43 9.76
C LYS A 100 14.85 -10.28 8.97
N PHE A 101 15.09 -10.44 7.67
CA PHE A 101 15.68 -9.38 6.85
C PHE A 101 14.72 -8.20 6.76
N VAL A 102 15.24 -7.02 7.11
CA VAL A 102 14.56 -5.73 7.03
C VAL A 102 15.32 -4.88 6.03
N VAL A 103 14.59 -4.25 5.13
CA VAL A 103 15.18 -3.34 4.16
C VAL A 103 15.71 -2.10 4.89
N PRO A 104 16.99 -1.74 4.71
CA PRO A 104 17.56 -0.53 5.31
C PRO A 104 16.82 0.72 4.82
N GLN A 105 16.59 1.67 5.74
CA GLN A 105 15.77 2.87 5.49
C GLN A 105 16.49 4.01 4.78
N ASP A 106 17.77 3.86 4.48
CA ASP A 106 18.61 4.91 3.89
C ASP A 106 19.42 4.39 2.69
N ASP A 107 19.06 3.22 2.17
CA ASP A 107 19.81 2.60 1.08
C ASP A 107 19.13 2.89 -0.27
N PRO A 108 19.75 3.70 -1.15
CA PRO A 108 19.17 4.10 -2.42
C PRO A 108 19.03 2.96 -3.42
N ARG A 109 19.64 1.79 -3.15
CA ARG A 109 19.45 0.58 -3.97
C ARG A 109 18.06 -0.02 -3.81
N TRP A 110 17.32 0.41 -2.79
CA TRP A 110 15.97 -0.05 -2.49
C TRP A 110 14.97 1.05 -2.80
N GLU A 111 13.81 0.67 -3.32
CA GLU A 111 12.70 1.61 -3.44
C GLU A 111 12.30 2.12 -2.05
N ARG A 112 12.01 3.42 -1.95
CA ARG A 112 11.58 4.06 -0.69
C ARG A 112 10.36 3.38 -0.06
N GLU A 113 9.52 2.76 -0.88
CA GLU A 113 8.37 1.98 -0.41
C GLU A 113 8.74 0.69 0.33
N LEU A 114 9.95 0.18 0.10
CA LEU A 114 10.47 -1.03 0.74
C LEU A 114 11.21 -0.72 2.03
N TRP A 115 11.71 0.50 2.21
CA TRP A 115 12.46 0.94 3.38
C TRP A 115 11.74 0.61 4.70
N GLY A 116 12.46 -0.04 5.61
CA GLY A 116 11.93 -0.46 6.91
C GLY A 116 10.95 -1.65 6.87
N THR A 117 10.65 -2.18 5.68
CA THR A 117 9.77 -3.35 5.55
C THR A 117 10.54 -4.64 5.86
N LYS A 118 9.91 -5.53 6.64
CA LYS A 118 10.39 -6.89 6.94
C LYS A 118 10.23 -7.80 5.70
N LEU A 119 10.99 -7.54 4.65
CA LEU A 119 10.88 -8.18 3.34
C LEU A 119 10.88 -9.72 3.44
N GLY A 120 11.75 -10.30 4.27
CA GLY A 120 11.81 -11.75 4.43
C GLY A 120 10.51 -12.36 4.97
N MET A 121 9.91 -11.73 5.98
CA MET A 121 8.66 -12.20 6.57
C MET A 121 7.46 -11.92 5.65
N THR A 122 7.45 -10.76 4.98
CA THR A 122 6.43 -10.42 3.99
C THR A 122 6.41 -11.45 2.85
N PHE A 123 7.56 -11.74 2.26
CA PHE A 123 7.67 -12.72 1.17
C PHE A 123 7.25 -14.13 1.63
N LEU A 124 7.64 -14.55 2.83
CA LEU A 124 7.24 -15.85 3.38
C LEU A 124 5.72 -15.97 3.56
N ASN A 125 5.08 -14.94 4.13
CA ASN A 125 3.63 -14.92 4.33
C ASN A 125 2.89 -15.00 2.99
N ILE A 126 3.36 -14.25 1.99
CA ILE A 126 2.79 -14.28 0.65
C ILE A 126 2.96 -15.66 0.01
N LYS A 127 4.17 -16.24 0.06
CA LYS A 127 4.41 -17.61 -0.45
C LYS A 127 3.50 -18.65 0.19
N ARG A 128 3.23 -18.54 1.50
CA ARG A 128 2.28 -19.41 2.21
C ARG A 128 0.84 -19.23 1.71
N GLN A 129 0.42 -17.99 1.46
CA GLN A 129 -0.92 -17.70 0.95
C GLN A 129 -1.17 -18.32 -0.42
N TYR A 130 -0.20 -18.23 -1.35
CA TYR A 130 -0.33 -18.83 -2.68
C TYR A 130 -0.26 -20.36 -2.66
N ARG A 131 0.54 -20.96 -1.77
CA ARG A 131 0.58 -22.43 -1.60
C ARG A 131 -0.74 -23.02 -1.11
N SER A 132 -1.53 -22.24 -0.36
CA SER A 132 -2.83 -22.68 0.14
C SER A 132 -3.94 -22.60 -0.90
N THR A 133 -3.81 -21.74 -1.92
CA THR A 133 -4.81 -21.57 -2.99
C THR A 133 -4.61 -22.53 -4.16
N ASP A 134 -3.41 -23.10 -4.30
CA ASP A 134 -3.08 -24.11 -5.33
C ASP A 134 -3.57 -25.52 -4.96
N ASN A 135 -3.87 -25.77 -3.68
CA ASN A 135 -4.29 -27.07 -3.16
C ASN A 135 -5.81 -27.18 -2.98
N ARG A 136 -6.62 -26.54 -3.82
CA ARG A 136 -8.08 -26.53 -3.68
C ARG A 136 -8.82 -26.56 -5.01
#